data_AF-A0A842KR76-F1
#
_entry.id   AF-A0A842KR76-F1
#
_cell.length_a   1.000
_cell.length_b   1.000
_cell.length_c   1.000
_cell.angle_alpha   90.00
_cell.angle_beta   90.00
_cell.angle_gamma   90.00
#
_symmetry.space_group_name_H-M   'P 1'
#
loop_
_entity.id
_entity.type
_entity.pdbx_description
1 polymer ?
#
loop_
_entity_poly.entity_id
_entity_poly.type
_entity_poly.pdbx_seq_one_letter_code
_entity_poly.pdbx_strand_id
1 'polypeptide(L)'
;MEYKRLGKCGVKVSEICLGTMDFGSKVDEENAIKIVKRAVDLGINFIDTANVYNNGKSEEYVGKIENKRNQGAPAAYNQAINASAPYCEFFL
;
A
#
# COMPACT_ATOMS: atom_id res chain seq x y z
N MET A 1 -13.47 10.17 -2.00
CA MET A 1 -12.15 9.79 -2.56
C MET A 1 -12.28 9.80 -4.06
N GLU A 2 -11.42 10.53 -4.76
CA GLU A 2 -11.36 10.55 -6.23
C GLU A 2 -10.35 9.52 -6.73
N TYR A 3 -10.63 8.90 -7.87
CA TYR A 3 -9.78 7.86 -8.45
C TYR A 3 -9.35 8.19 -9.88
N LYS A 4 -8.06 8.00 -10.17
CA LYS A 4 -7.44 8.22 -11.48
C LYS A 4 -6.88 6.92 -12.04
N ARG A 5 -6.82 6.80 -13.37
CA ARG A 5 -6.12 5.67 -13.99
C ARG A 5 -4.61 5.86 -13.89
N LEU A 6 -3.91 4.85 -13.39
CA LEU A 6 -2.44 4.89 -13.31
C LEU A 6 -1.84 4.56 -14.67
N GLY A 7 -1.49 5.61 -15.41
CA GLY A 7 -0.86 5.52 -16.72
C GLY A 7 -1.57 4.54 -17.66
N LYS A 8 -0.78 3.66 -18.28
CA LYS A 8 -1.28 2.58 -19.15
C LYS A 8 -1.47 1.25 -18.40
N CYS A 9 -1.13 1.17 -17.11
CA CYS A 9 -1.26 -0.03 -16.27
C CYS A 9 -2.76 -0.41 -16.07
N GLY A 10 -3.72 0.43 -16.48
CA GLY A 10 -5.16 0.09 -16.60
C GLY A 10 -5.94 0.06 -15.28
N VAL A 11 -5.22 0.10 -14.17
CA VAL A 11 -5.67 0.16 -12.78
C VAL A 11 -6.14 1.55 -12.37
N LYS A 12 -7.13 1.61 -11.47
CA LYS A 12 -7.63 2.85 -10.86
C LYS A 12 -7.06 3.01 -9.45
N VAL A 13 -6.35 4.11 -9.23
CA VAL A 13 -5.75 4.47 -7.94
C VAL A 13 -6.41 5.70 -7.35
N SER A 14 -6.44 5.80 -6.03
CA SER A 14 -6.81 7.01 -5.31
C SER A 14 -5.85 8.13 -5.67
N GLU A 15 -6.38 9.35 -5.77
CA GLU A 15 -5.55 10.53 -6.05
C GLU A 15 -4.52 10.81 -4.94
N ILE A 16 -4.79 10.31 -3.74
CA ILE A 16 -3.87 10.33 -2.61
C ILE A 16 -3.25 8.94 -2.44
N CYS A 17 -1.92 8.90 -2.29
CA CYS A 17 -1.13 7.70 -2.00
C CYS A 17 -0.67 7.70 -0.54
N LEU A 18 -0.62 6.51 0.08
CA LEU A 18 0.00 6.30 1.40
C LEU A 18 1.47 5.91 1.23
N GLY A 19 2.39 6.81 1.58
CA GLY A 19 3.82 6.50 1.66
C GLY A 19 4.19 5.78 2.96
N THR A 20 5.06 4.77 2.85
CA THR A 20 5.46 3.90 3.98
C THR A 20 6.93 4.03 4.37
N MET A 21 7.63 5.09 3.94
CA MET A 21 9.06 5.31 4.22
C MET A 21 9.45 5.23 5.72
N ASP A 22 8.58 5.68 6.63
CA ASP A 22 8.83 5.64 8.08
C ASP A 22 8.48 4.27 8.73
N PHE A 23 7.92 3.31 7.98
CA PHE A 23 7.50 2.01 8.50
C PHE A 23 8.70 1.10 8.78
N GLY A 24 8.88 0.73 10.04
CA GLY A 24 10.05 -0.02 10.50
C GLY A 24 11.21 0.86 11.01
N SER A 25 11.07 2.19 10.98
CA SER A 25 11.92 3.13 11.72
C SER A 25 11.15 3.83 12.84
N LYS A 26 10.41 4.90 12.52
CA LYS A 26 9.63 5.69 13.49
C LYS A 26 8.25 5.10 13.76
N VAL A 27 7.75 4.30 12.83
CA VAL A 27 6.44 3.63 12.91
C VAL A 27 6.68 2.14 13.11
N ASP A 28 6.23 1.62 14.25
CA ASP A 28 6.24 0.19 14.56
C ASP A 28 5.12 -0.56 13.80
N GLU A 29 5.13 -1.89 13.88
CA GLU A 29 4.16 -2.73 13.15
C GLU A 29 2.71 -2.43 13.56
N GLU A 30 2.43 -2.22 14.85
CA GLU A 30 1.08 -1.96 15.34
C GLU A 30 0.53 -0.62 14.84
N ASN A 31 1.34 0.44 14.86
CA ASN A 31 0.92 1.74 14.36
C ASN A 31 0.85 1.74 12.83
N ALA A 32 1.73 1.02 12.14
CA ALA A 32 1.62 0.80 10.69
C ALA A 32 0.27 0.17 10.33
N ILE A 33 -0.18 -0.86 11.07
CA ILE A 33 -1.50 -1.48 10.89
C ILE A 33 -2.62 -0.44 11.06
N LYS A 34 -2.57 0.38 12.12
CA LYS A 34 -3.58 1.41 12.39
C LYS A 34 -3.63 2.47 11.29
N ILE A 35 -2.47 2.92 10.82
CA ILE A 35 -2.35 3.91 9.75
C ILE A 35 -2.92 3.36 8.45
N VAL A 36 -2.51 2.16 8.04
CA VAL A 36 -3.01 1.53 6.81
C VAL A 36 -4.51 1.30 6.92
N LYS A 37 -5.01 0.74 8.03
CA LYS A 37 -6.45 0.55 8.23
C LYS A 37 -7.22 1.86 8.08
N ARG A 38 -6.75 2.94 8.70
CA ARG A 38 -7.37 4.25 8.59
C ARG A 38 -7.33 4.80 7.17
N ALA A 39 -6.23 4.60 6.44
CA ALA A 39 -6.11 5.03 5.05
C ALA A 39 -7.14 4.32 4.17
N VAL A 40 -7.31 3.01 4.35
CA VAL A 40 -8.31 2.26 3.57
C VAL A 40 -9.74 2.63 3.97
N ASP A 41 -10.01 2.87 5.26
CA ASP A 41 -11.33 3.37 5.71
C ASP A 41 -11.69 4.74 5.07
N LEU A 42 -10.68 5.53 4.68
CA LEU A 42 -10.84 6.79 3.95
C LEU A 42 -10.94 6.61 2.42
N GLY A 43 -10.83 5.37 1.93
CA GLY A 43 -10.92 5.00 0.52
C GLY A 43 -9.57 5.00 -0.22
N ILE A 44 -8.44 5.10 0.47
CA ILE A 44 -7.11 5.03 -0.17
C ILE A 44 -6.86 3.58 -0.60
N ASN A 45 -6.50 3.40 -1.87
CA ASN A 45 -6.14 2.09 -2.45
C ASN A 45 -4.74 2.11 -3.10
N PHE A 46 -3.94 3.13 -2.83
CA PHE A 46 -2.59 3.26 -3.38
C PHE A 46 -1.59 3.38 -2.22
N ILE A 47 -0.67 2.42 -2.13
CA ILE A 47 0.35 2.34 -1.09
C ILE A 47 1.72 2.30 -1.78
N ASP A 48 2.58 3.25 -1.41
CA ASP A 48 3.96 3.33 -1.87
C ASP A 48 4.89 2.72 -0.81
N THR A 49 5.73 1.77 -1.23
CA THR A 49 6.78 1.11 -0.43
C THR A 49 7.97 0.80 -1.32
N ALA A 50 9.15 0.58 -0.72
CA ALA A 50 10.36 0.18 -1.43
C ALA A 50 11.21 -0.77 -0.58
N ASN A 51 11.96 -1.65 -1.23
CA ASN A 51 12.90 -2.57 -0.58
C ASN A 51 13.97 -1.87 0.28
N VAL A 52 14.37 -0.65 -0.10
CA VAL A 52 15.34 0.15 0.64
C VAL A 52 14.77 0.77 1.92
N TYR A 53 13.44 0.84 2.07
CA TYR A 53 12.82 1.45 3.25
C TYR A 53 13.05 0.59 4.49
N ASN A 54 13.86 1.13 5.40
CA ASN A 54 14.20 0.51 6.69
C ASN A 54 14.72 -0.92 6.54
N ASN A 55 15.52 -1.17 5.50
CA ASN A 55 16.12 -2.47 5.18
C ASN A 55 15.06 -3.57 4.90
N GLY A 56 14.04 -3.25 4.11
CA GLY A 56 12.96 -4.16 3.72
C GLY A 56 11.82 -4.30 4.75
N LYS A 57 11.95 -3.71 5.95
CA LYS A 57 10.92 -3.79 6.99
C LYS A 57 9.58 -3.18 6.57
N SER A 58 9.61 -2.14 5.74
CA SER A 58 8.40 -1.52 5.22
C SER A 58 7.55 -2.52 4.43
N GLU A 59 8.18 -3.26 3.50
CA GLU A 59 7.51 -4.28 2.70
C GLU A 59 7.02 -5.46 3.56
N GLU A 60 7.80 -5.85 4.59
CA GLU A 60 7.38 -6.88 5.54
C GLU A 60 6.09 -6.48 6.27
N TYR A 61 6.00 -5.23 6.74
CA TYR A 61 4.83 -4.72 7.45
C TYR A 61 3.62 -4.63 6.54
N VAL A 62 3.79 -4.07 5.33
CA VAL A 62 2.71 -4.01 4.33
C VAL A 62 2.23 -5.42 3.94
N GLY A 63 3.15 -6.36 3.70
CA GLY A 63 2.82 -7.75 3.37
C GLY A 63 2.05 -8.46 4.49
N LYS A 64 2.43 -8.24 5.75
CA LYS A 64 1.68 -8.74 6.92
C LYS A 64 0.26 -8.16 7.01
N ILE A 65 0.10 -6.87 6.71
CA ILE A 65 -1.19 -6.19 6.73
C ILE A 65 -2.11 -6.74 5.62
N GLU A 66 -1.59 -6.91 4.41
CA GLU A 66 -2.33 -7.49 3.28
C GLU A 66 -2.71 -8.97 3.53
N ASN A 67 -1.81 -9.77 4.11
CA ASN A 67 -2.14 -11.15 4.51
C ASN A 67 -3.23 -11.22 5.58
N LYS A 68 -3.22 -10.30 6.56
CA LYS A 68 -4.29 -10.19 7.56
C LYS A 68 -5.63 -9.74 6.94
N ARG A 69 -5.61 -8.93 5.88
CA ARG A 69 -6.83 -8.54 5.12
C ARG A 69 -7.43 -9.70 4.33
N ASN A 70 -6.59 -10.52 3.69
CA ASN A 70 -7.03 -11.62 2.82
C ASN A 70 -7.71 -12.79 3.56
N GLN A 71 -7.68 -12.83 4.89
CA GLN A 71 -8.38 -13.85 5.69
C GLN A 71 -9.87 -13.52 5.95
N GLY A 72 -10.44 -12.47 5.34
CA GLY A 72 -11.87 -12.16 5.51
C GLY A 72 -12.47 -10.99 4.72
N ALA A 73 -11.76 -10.35 3.79
CA ALA A 73 -12.28 -9.21 3.04
C ALA A 73 -12.82 -9.60 1.63
N PRO A 74 -13.94 -9.02 1.15
CA PRO A 74 -14.45 -9.23 -0.20
C PRO A 74 -13.45 -8.80 -1.29
N ALA A 75 -13.41 -9.53 -2.41
CA ALA A 75 -12.45 -9.35 -3.51
C ALA A 75 -12.34 -7.92 -4.11
N ALA A 76 -13.35 -7.06 -3.92
CA ALA A 76 -13.34 -5.65 -4.32
C ALA A 76 -12.31 -4.79 -3.54
N TYR A 77 -11.79 -5.33 -2.42
CA TYR A 77 -10.89 -4.64 -1.50
C TYR A 77 -9.40 -4.93 -1.81
N ASN A 78 -9.07 -5.87 -2.71
CA ASN A 78 -7.70 -6.36 -2.95
C ASN A 78 -6.90 -5.52 -3.95
N GLN A 79 -7.27 -4.25 -4.15
CA GLN A 79 -6.66 -3.38 -5.14
C GLN A 79 -5.75 -2.32 -4.50
N ALA A 80 -5.07 -2.67 -3.40
CA ALA A 80 -3.88 -1.93 -2.98
C ALA A 80 -2.78 -2.25 -3.99
N ILE A 81 -2.50 -1.32 -4.89
CA ILE A 81 -1.34 -1.47 -5.77
C ILE A 81 -0.11 -1.41 -4.87
N ASN A 82 0.46 -2.57 -4.57
CA ASN A 82 1.87 -2.63 -4.23
C ASN A 82 2.61 -2.11 -5.47
N ALA A 83 3.30 -0.98 -5.34
CA ALA A 83 4.22 -0.50 -6.36
C ALA A 83 5.35 -1.51 -6.68
N SER A 84 5.40 -2.67 -6.00
CA SER A 84 6.24 -3.82 -6.32
C SER A 84 5.63 -4.75 -7.39
N ALA A 85 4.72 -4.26 -8.24
CA ALA A 85 4.33 -4.98 -9.44
C ALA A 85 5.52 -4.92 -10.41
N PRO A 86 6.12 -6.06 -10.82
CA PRO A 86 7.38 -6.12 -11.59
C PRO A 86 7.36 -5.43 -12.96
N TYR A 87 6.28 -4.74 -13.32
CA TYR A 87 6.07 -4.04 -14.58
C TYR A 87 5.73 -2.54 -14.45
N CYS A 88 5.57 -1.99 -13.24
CA CYS A 88 5.24 -0.57 -13.04
C CYS A 88 6.32 0.15 -12.17
N GLU A 89 7.49 -0.50 -11.91
CA GLU A 89 8.61 0.00 -11.06
C GLU A 89 9.45 1.14 -11.66
N PHE A 90 9.31 1.48 -12.95
CA PHE A 90 10.32 2.30 -13.65
C PHE A 90 9.87 3.67 -14.16
N PHE A 91 8.65 4.12 -13.86
CA PHE A 91 8.18 5.43 -14.32
C PHE A 91 7.30 6.13 -13.27
N LEU A 92 7.93 6.57 -12.19
CA LEU A 92 7.69 7.87 -11.58
C LEU A 92 9.05 8.54 -11.32
#